data_AF-A0A9D6RT84-F1
#
_entry.id   AF-A0A9D6RT84-F1
#
_cell.length_a   1.000
_cell.length_b   1.000
_cell.length_c   1.000
_cell.angle_alpha   90.00
_cell.angle_beta   90.00
_cell.angle_gamma   90.00
#
_symmetry.space_group_name_H-M   'P 1'
#
loop_
_entity.id
_entity.type
_entity.pdbx_description
1 polymer ?
#
loop_
_entity_poly.entity_id
_entity_poly.type
_entity_poly.pdbx_seq_one_letter_code
_entity_poly.pdbx_strand_id
1 'polypeptide(L)'
;MRWVLLLTLAPLALASGTPTWVPVVAVVPHGRPTWSPDGTRLAFSASADGQSDLYVVNTDGTDLVQLTNDPFEDRGPAWSPDG
;
A
#
# COMPACT_ATOMS: atom_id res chain seq x y z
N MET A 1 27.40 0.45 -21.36
CA MET A 1 27.34 -0.36 -20.12
C MET A 1 27.79 0.51 -18.95
N ARG A 2 26.93 0.73 -17.96
CA ARG A 2 27.26 0.74 -16.51
C ARG A 2 26.02 1.07 -15.69
N TRP A 3 25.80 0.24 -14.68
CA TRP A 3 24.82 0.37 -13.60
C TRP A 3 25.32 1.38 -12.57
N VAL A 4 24.42 2.16 -11.94
CA VAL A 4 24.73 2.90 -10.70
C VAL A 4 23.51 2.85 -9.76
N LEU A 5 23.73 2.29 -8.58
CA LEU A 5 22.93 2.44 -7.37
C LEU A 5 23.48 3.66 -6.62
N LEU A 6 22.66 4.58 -6.10
CA LEU A 6 23.12 5.60 -5.15
C LEU A 6 22.04 5.92 -4.11
N LEU A 7 22.33 5.52 -2.87
CA LEU A 7 21.81 6.14 -1.65
C LEU A 7 22.38 7.56 -1.52
N THR A 8 21.56 8.57 -1.24
CA THR A 8 22.03 9.83 -0.62
C THR A 8 20.94 10.49 0.23
N LEU A 9 21.18 10.43 1.55
CA LEU A 9 20.89 11.37 2.66
C LEU A 9 19.81 12.46 2.52
N ALA A 10 18.93 12.50 3.52
CA ALA A 10 18.00 13.58 3.82
C ALA A 10 18.71 14.87 4.30
N PRO A 11 18.17 16.07 4.02
CA PRO A 11 18.71 17.32 4.52
C PRO A 11 18.24 17.60 5.97
N LEU A 12 19.19 17.99 6.83
CA LEU A 12 18.90 18.67 8.10
C LEU A 12 18.54 20.13 7.79
N ALA A 13 17.32 20.55 8.12
CA ALA A 13 16.98 21.96 8.30
C ALA A 13 16.03 22.09 9.50
N LEU A 14 16.53 22.67 10.59
CA LEU A 14 15.72 23.04 11.75
C LEU A 14 14.98 24.35 11.43
N ALA A 15 13.80 24.23 10.83
CA ALA A 15 12.71 25.18 10.97
C ALA A 15 11.47 24.36 11.35
N SER A 16 10.71 24.84 12.32
CA SER A 16 9.62 24.16 13.05
C SER A 16 8.35 23.87 12.23
N GLY A 17 8.53 23.42 11.00
CA GLY A 17 7.53 22.67 10.27
C GLY A 17 8.22 21.38 9.89
N THR A 18 7.96 20.31 10.65
CA THR A 18 8.33 18.96 10.20
C THR A 18 7.97 18.87 8.72
N PRO A 19 8.89 18.49 7.82
CA PRO A 19 8.49 18.22 6.45
C PRO A 19 7.36 17.20 6.53
N THR A 20 6.13 17.66 6.29
CA THR A 20 4.98 16.79 6.19
C THR A 20 5.24 16.07 4.88
N TRP A 21 5.93 14.93 4.97
CA TRP A 21 5.82 13.90 3.96
C TRP A 21 4.34 13.85 3.62
N VAL A 22 3.99 14.35 2.43
CA VAL A 22 2.63 14.26 1.92
C VAL A 22 2.35 12.77 1.94
N PRO A 23 1.41 12.28 2.77
CA PRO A 23 1.13 10.87 2.76
C PRO A 23 0.34 10.65 1.48
N VAL A 24 1.02 10.30 0.37
CA VAL A 24 0.55 9.10 -0.31
C VAL A 24 0.66 8.07 0.79
N VAL A 25 -0.48 7.73 1.39
CA VAL A 25 -0.58 6.88 2.56
C VAL A 25 0.45 5.77 2.43
N ALA A 26 1.37 5.66 3.39
CA ALA A 26 2.35 4.60 3.43
C ALA A 26 1.60 3.31 3.80
N VAL A 27 0.80 2.82 2.86
CA VAL A 27 0.08 1.56 2.90
C VAL A 27 1.17 0.50 2.81
N VAL A 28 1.61 -0.03 3.96
CA VAL A 28 2.61 -1.11 3.98
C VAL A 28 1.87 -2.42 3.75
N PRO A 29 2.03 -3.08 2.59
CA PRO A 29 1.33 -4.34 2.34
C PRO A 29 1.82 -5.43 3.29
N HIS A 30 0.87 -6.17 3.85
CA HIS A 30 1.08 -7.34 4.67
C HIS A 30 0.53 -8.59 3.98
N GLY A 31 1.19 -9.73 4.19
CA GLY A 31 0.75 -11.01 3.65
C GLY A 31 0.93 -11.16 2.14
N ARG A 32 0.28 -12.17 1.57
CA ARG A 32 0.33 -12.46 0.12
C ARG A 32 -0.87 -11.79 -0.54
N PRO A 33 -0.68 -10.93 -1.55
CA PRO A 33 -1.80 -10.40 -2.31
C PRO A 33 -2.50 -11.52 -3.08
N THR A 34 -3.78 -11.32 -3.38
CA THR A 34 -4.57 -12.24 -4.19
C THR A 34 -5.09 -11.55 -5.45
N TRP A 35 -5.07 -12.29 -6.56
CA TRP A 35 -5.53 -11.82 -7.86
C TRP A 35 -7.04 -12.01 -7.99
N SER A 36 -7.71 -11.03 -8.61
CA SER A 36 -9.08 -11.22 -9.06
C SER A 36 -9.16 -12.33 -10.11
N PRO A 37 -10.32 -13.01 -10.27
CA PRO A 37 -10.47 -14.11 -11.23
C PRO A 37 -10.20 -13.71 -12.68
N ASP A 38 -10.51 -12.46 -13.03
CA ASP A 38 -10.25 -11.87 -14.35
C ASP A 38 -8.80 -11.35 -14.52
N GLY A 39 -7.99 -11.40 -13.46
CA GLY A 39 -6.60 -10.95 -13.46
C GLY A 39 -6.40 -9.43 -13.58
N THR A 40 -7.46 -8.62 -13.43
CA THR A 40 -7.39 -7.16 -13.60
C THR A 40 -7.09 -6.40 -12.32
N ARG A 41 -7.24 -7.04 -11.16
CA ARG A 41 -7.12 -6.42 -9.85
C ARG A 41 -6.34 -7.28 -8.86
N LEU A 42 -5.74 -6.59 -7.90
CA LEU A 42 -5.02 -7.17 -6.77
C LEU A 42 -5.70 -6.74 -5.48
N ALA A 43 -6.00 -7.70 -4.59
CA ALA A 43 -6.42 -7.42 -3.23
C ALA A 43 -5.30 -7.74 -2.25
N PHE A 44 -5.06 -6.87 -1.28
CA PHE A 44 -4.01 -7.03 -0.27
C PHE A 44 -4.40 -6.36 1.04
N SER A 45 -3.91 -6.89 2.16
CA SER A 45 -4.00 -6.21 3.44
C SER A 45 -2.86 -5.22 3.61
N ALA A 46 -3.09 -4.09 4.26
CA ALA A 46 -2.03 -3.14 4.57
C ALA A 46 -2.34 -2.29 5.80
N SER A 47 -1.31 -1.81 6.46
CA SER A 47 -1.46 -0.97 7.66
C SER A 47 -0.84 0.40 7.48
N ALA A 48 -1.48 1.42 8.05
CA ALA A 48 -0.93 2.77 8.17
C ALA A 48 -0.37 3.05 9.59
N ASP A 49 -0.87 2.36 10.62
CA ASP A 49 -0.59 2.65 12.04
C ASP A 49 -0.61 1.40 12.95
N GLY A 50 -0.55 0.21 12.37
CA GLY A 50 -0.61 -1.07 13.09
C GLY A 50 -1.98 -1.74 13.06
N GLN A 51 -3.00 -1.07 12.51
CA GLN A 51 -4.28 -1.65 12.10
C GLN A 51 -4.18 -2.05 10.62
N SER A 52 -4.45 -3.31 10.28
CA SER A 52 -4.48 -3.77 8.88
C SER A 52 -5.88 -3.69 8.30
N ASP A 53 -6.02 -3.01 7.17
CA ASP A 53 -7.25 -2.96 6.37
C ASP A 53 -7.04 -3.65 5.01
N LEU A 54 -8.12 -4.01 4.33
CA LEU A 54 -8.08 -4.54 2.96
C LEU A 54 -8.13 -3.42 1.93
N TYR A 55 -7.31 -3.58 0.90
CA TYR A 55 -7.23 -2.68 -0.25
C TYR A 55 -7.35 -3.47 -1.55
N VAL A 56 -7.87 -2.80 -2.58
CA VAL A 56 -7.87 -3.27 -3.96
C VAL A 56 -7.20 -2.24 -4.86
N VAL A 57 -6.43 -2.70 -5.83
CA VAL A 57 -5.77 -1.86 -6.84
C VAL A 57 -5.82 -2.54 -8.20
N ASN A 58 -5.83 -1.76 -9.28
CA ASN A 58 -5.65 -2.28 -10.63
C ASN A 58 -4.23 -2.83 -10.82
N THR A 59 -4.04 -3.72 -11.81
CA THR A 59 -2.71 -4.30 -12.11
C THR A 59 -1.66 -3.28 -12.52
N ASP A 60 -2.09 -2.14 -13.06
CA ASP A 60 -1.24 -1.02 -13.45
C ASP A 60 -0.91 -0.07 -12.28
N GLY A 61 -1.43 -0.37 -11.09
CA GLY A 61 -1.24 0.43 -9.87
C GLY A 61 -2.22 1.60 -9.72
N THR A 62 -3.19 1.75 -10.62
CA THR A 62 -4.23 2.79 -10.52
C THR A 62 -5.43 2.33 -9.69
N ASP A 63 -6.32 3.26 -9.38
CA ASP A 63 -7.58 3.01 -8.64
C ASP A 63 -7.40 2.23 -7.33
N LEU A 64 -6.46 2.68 -6.49
CA LEU A 64 -6.32 2.15 -5.13
C LEU A 64 -7.56 2.52 -4.31
N VAL A 65 -8.26 1.51 -3.79
CA VAL A 65 -9.47 1.64 -2.98
C VAL A 65 -9.29 0.87 -1.68
N GLN A 66 -9.65 1.51 -0.56
CA GLN A 66 -9.77 0.85 0.74
C GLN A 66 -11.16 0.19 0.86
N LEU A 67 -11.20 -1.11 1.19
CA LEU A 67 -12.42 -1.91 1.30
C LEU A 67 -12.94 -1.99 2.74
N THR A 68 -12.04 -2.06 3.72
CA THR A 68 -12.38 -2.10 5.14
C THR A 68 -11.75 -0.91 5.86
N ASN A 69 -12.41 -0.42 6.90
CA ASN A 69 -11.96 0.73 7.69
C ASN A 69 -12.66 0.66 9.04
N ASP A 70 -12.24 -0.31 9.85
CA ASP A 70 -12.81 -0.57 11.15
C ASP A 70 -11.70 -0.90 12.17
N PRO A 71 -12.01 -0.97 13.47
CA PRO A 71 -10.98 -1.12 14.50
C PRO A 71 -10.43 -2.55 14.62
N PHE A 72 -10.77 -3.46 13.71
CA PHE A 72 -10.27 -4.83 13.67
C PHE A 72 -9.18 -5.00 12.61
N GLU A 73 -8.41 -6.09 12.70
CA GLU A 73 -7.42 -6.40 11.67
C GLU A 73 -8.03 -7.29 10.60
N ASP A 74 -8.00 -6.81 9.36
CA ASP A 74 -8.37 -7.59 8.20
C ASP A 74 -7.13 -8.09 7.46
N ARG A 75 -7.00 -9.41 7.41
CA ARG A 75 -5.85 -10.10 6.81
C ARG A 75 -6.33 -11.25 5.93
N GLY A 76 -5.58 -11.49 4.85
CA GLY A 76 -5.82 -12.63 3.97
C GLY A 76 -7.05 -12.44 3.06
N PRO A 77 -7.04 -11.45 2.16
CA PRO A 77 -8.12 -11.28 1.20
C PRO A 77 -8.28 -12.51 0.30
N ALA A 78 -9.51 -12.79 -0.09
CA ALA A 78 -9.87 -13.80 -1.08
C ALA A 78 -10.96 -13.25 -2.00
N TRP A 79 -10.88 -13.55 -3.30
CA TRP A 79 -11.92 -13.20 -4.26
C TRP A 79 -12.94 -14.31 -4.37
N SER A 80 -14.20 -13.94 -4.56
CA SER A 80 -15.22 -14.88 -4.98
C SER A 80 -14.93 -15.34 -6.42
N PRO A 81 -15.19 -16.61 -6.79
CA PRO A 81 -14.93 -17.10 -8.15
C PRO A 81 -15.67 -16.33 -9.25
N ASP A 82 -16.80 -15.70 -8.90
CA ASP A 82 -17.66 -14.93 -9.79
C ASP A 82 -17.35 -13.43 -9.85
N GLY A 83 -16.40 -12.95 -9.04
CA GLY A 83 -15.94 -11.55 -9.04
C GLY A 83 -16.70 -10.66 -8.07
#